data_AF-A0A3M5NYT7-F1
#
_entry.id   AF-A0A3M5NYT7-F1
#
_cell.length_a   1.000
_cell.length_b   1.000
_cell.length_c   1.000
_cell.angle_alpha   90.00
_cell.angle_beta   90.00
_cell.angle_gamma   90.00
#
_symmetry.space_group_name_H-M   'P 1'
#
loop_
_entity.id
_entity.type
_entity.pdbx_description
1 polymer ?
#
loop_
_entity_poly.entity_id
_entity_poly.type
_entity_poly.pdbx_seq_one_letter_code
_entity_poly.pdbx_strand_id
1 'polypeptide(L)' 'MLFNCQVGNGSVVRHNSVVDGRDLPENFYVPSTTRIGPNTDLSQFPPVSISASEFSEDVAHTNIDLVRGYKALQNEF' A
#
# COMPACT_ATOMS: atom_id res chain seq x y z
N MET A 1 0.66 7.30 -7.04
CA MET A 1 0.61 8.65 -6.46
C MET A 1 -0.57 8.71 -5.51
N LEU A 2 -0.35 9.19 -4.28
CA LEU A 2 -1.40 9.48 -3.32
C LEU A 2 -1.35 10.99 -3.04
N PHE A 3 -2.47 11.68 -3.19
CA PHE A 3 -2.55 13.12 -2.99
C PHE A 3 -3.91 13.51 -2.43
N ASN A 4 -3.93 14.41 -1.44
CA ASN A 4 -5.16 14.92 -0.83
C ASN A 4 -6.16 13.81 -0.43
N CYS A 5 -5.66 12.74 0.18
CA CYS A 5 -6.45 11.58 0.58
C CYS A 5 -5.91 10.93 1.86
N GLN A 6 -6.79 10.29 2.61
CA GLN A 6 -6.46 9.34 3.65
C GLN A 6 -6.55 7.91 3.12
N VAL A 7 -5.67 7.04 3.61
CA VAL A 7 -5.65 5.62 3.27
C VAL A 7 -5.94 4.82 4.53
N GLY A 8 -7.06 4.09 4.54
CA GLY A 8 -7.42 3.22 5.65
C GLY A 8 -6.43 2.08 5.86
N ASN A 9 -6.32 1.60 7.11
CA ASN A 9 -5.41 0.54 7.48
C ASN A 9 -5.65 -0.74 6.66
N GLY A 10 -4.59 -1.51 6.39
CA GLY A 10 -4.68 -2.74 5.60
C GLY A 10 -4.99 -2.55 4.11
N SER A 11 -5.06 -1.30 3.62
CA SER A 11 -5.29 -1.03 2.21
C SER A 11 -4.04 -1.32 1.37
N VAL A 12 -4.26 -1.84 0.17
CA VAL A 12 -3.21 -2.14 -0.80
C VAL A 12 -3.38 -1.27 -2.03
N VAL A 13 -2.36 -0.47 -2.31
CA VAL A 13 -2.30 0.38 -3.51
C VAL A 13 -1.26 -0.17 -4.47
N ARG A 14 -1.70 -0.68 -5.61
CA ARG A 14 -0.81 -1.31 -6.59
C ARG A 14 -0.06 -0.30 -7.45
N HIS A 15 0.90 -0.82 -8.21
CA HIS A 15 1.82 -0.01 -9.00
C HIS A 15 1.10 0.86 -10.03
N ASN A 16 1.66 2.05 -10.25
CA ASN A 16 1.18 3.02 -11.23
C ASN A 16 -0.29 3.47 -11.03
N SER A 17 -0.82 3.31 -9.81
CA SER A 17 -2.16 3.81 -9.47
C SER A 17 -2.09 5.23 -8.92
N VAL A 18 -3.15 5.99 -9.14
CA VAL A 18 -3.29 7.39 -8.73
C VAL A 18 -4.56 7.53 -7.88
N VAL A 19 -4.42 8.05 -6.67
CA VAL A 19 -5.53 8.43 -5.78
C VAL A 19 -5.38 9.90 -5.46
N ASP A 20 -6.38 10.69 -5.83
CA ASP A 20 -6.36 12.15 -5.71
C ASP A 20 -7.72 12.65 -5.20
N GLY A 21 -7.75 13.22 -4.00
CA GLY A 21 -8.94 13.88 -3.45
C GLY A 21 -10.04 12.95 -2.96
N ARG A 22 -9.72 11.68 -2.69
CA ARG A 22 -10.69 10.67 -2.21
C ARG A 22 -10.09 9.77 -1.13
N ASP A 23 -10.75 9.72 0.03
CA ASP A 23 -10.36 8.84 1.13
C ASP A 23 -10.71 7.38 0.82
N LEU A 24 -9.75 6.49 1.07
CA LEU A 24 -9.93 5.04 0.93
C LEU A 24 -10.32 4.43 2.28
N PRO A 25 -11.33 3.54 2.33
CA PRO A 25 -11.69 2.83 3.56
C PRO A 25 -10.60 1.82 3.95
N GLU A 26 -10.74 1.22 5.12
CA GLU A 26 -9.86 0.12 5.55
C GLU A 26 -9.99 -1.11 4.65
N ASN A 27 -8.92 -1.89 4.55
CA ASN A 27 -8.85 -3.12 3.74
C ASN A 27 -9.27 -2.93 2.26
N PHE A 28 -8.97 -1.76 1.70
CA PHE A 28 -9.34 -1.42 0.32
C PHE A 28 -8.24 -1.80 -0.67
N TYR A 29 -8.64 -2.31 -1.83
CA TYR A 29 -7.70 -2.70 -2.89
C TYR A 29 -7.80 -1.76 -4.09
N VAL A 30 -6.70 -1.09 -4.40
CA VAL A 30 -6.56 -0.29 -5.62
C VAL A 30 -5.76 -1.10 -6.64
N PRO A 31 -6.37 -1.57 -7.74
CA PRO A 31 -5.67 -2.31 -8.79
C PRO A 31 -4.61 -1.46 -9.46
N SER A 32 -3.65 -2.11 -10.14
CA SER A 32 -2.62 -1.41 -10.89
C SER A 32 -3.22 -0.49 -11.95
N THR A 33 -2.53 0.58 -12.30
CA THR A 33 -2.94 1.50 -13.38
C THR A 33 -4.32 2.14 -13.20
N THR A 34 -4.84 2.15 -11.98
CA THR A 34 -6.17 2.69 -11.65
C THR A 34 -6.06 4.16 -11.26
N ARG A 35 -7.04 4.98 -11.68
CA ARG A 35 -7.21 6.36 -11.22
C ARG A 35 -8.48 6.51 -10.39
N ILE A 36 -8.31 6.90 -9.13
CA ILE A 36 -9.39 7.27 -8.19
C ILE A 36 -9.33 8.78 -8.00
N GLY A 37 -10.43 9.46 -8.33
CA GLY A 37 -10.63 10.89 -8.10
C GLY A 37 -11.71 11.17 -7.05
N PRO A 38 -12.02 12.45 -6.77
CA PRO A 38 -12.94 12.84 -5.68
C PRO A 38 -14.35 12.24 -5.80
N ASN A 39 -14.80 12.03 -7.03
CA ASN A 39 -16.13 11.54 -7.37
C ASN A 39 -16.15 10.05 -7.76
N THR A 40 -15.01 9.35 -7.64
CA THR A 40 -14.97 7.93 -7.96
C THR A 40 -15.83 7.14 -6.99
N ASP A 41 -16.78 6.38 -7.52
CA ASP A 41 -17.52 5.40 -6.74
C ASP A 41 -16.57 4.28 -6.31
N LEU A 42 -16.43 4.07 -5.01
CA LEU A 42 -15.53 3.07 -4.45
C LEU A 42 -16.17 1.67 -4.38
N SER A 43 -17.49 1.57 -4.51
CA SER A 43 -18.21 0.29 -4.43
C SER A 43 -17.93 -0.64 -5.61
N GLN A 44 -17.39 -0.11 -6.70
CA GLN A 44 -17.00 -0.89 -7.89
C GLN A 44 -15.69 -1.67 -7.71
N PHE A 45 -14.95 -1.44 -6.63
CA PHE A 45 -13.66 -2.09 -6.40
C PHE A 45 -13.81 -3.34 -5.54
N PRO A 46 -13.11 -4.43 -5.88
CA PRO A 46 -13.12 -5.63 -5.05
C PRO A 46 -12.42 -5.36 -3.70
N PRO A 47 -12.80 -6.08 -2.63
CA PRO A 47 -12.08 -6.04 -1.36
C PRO A 47 -10.64 -6.57 -1.53
N VAL A 48 -9.77 -6.24 -0.58
CA VAL A 48 -8.39 -6.77 -0.57
C VAL A 48 -8.40 -8.30 -0.51
N SER A 49 -7.62 -8.94 -1.38
CA SER A 49 -7.42 -10.38 -1.30
C SER A 49 -6.47 -10.73 -0.16
N ILE A 50 -6.66 -11.90 0.45
CA ILE A 50 -5.74 -12.44 1.47
C ILE A 50 -4.30 -12.44 0.95
N SER A 51 -4.10 -12.91 -0.28
CA SER A 51 -2.79 -12.93 -0.94
C SER A 51 -2.14 -11.55 -1.10
N ALA A 52 -2.92 -10.48 -1.27
CA ALA A 52 -2.38 -9.12 -1.36
C ALA A 52 -2.00 -8.58 0.02
N SER A 53 -2.71 -8.98 1.07
CA SER A 53 -2.35 -8.68 2.46
C SER A 53 -1.06 -9.40 2.86
N GLU A 54 -0.97 -10.71 2.62
CA GLU A 54 0.22 -11.53 2.90
C GLU A 54 1.46 -10.98 2.20
N PHE A 55 1.35 -10.62 0.93
CA PHE A 55 2.46 -10.01 0.20
C PHE A 55 2.96 -8.71 0.84
N SER A 56 2.06 -7.91 1.41
CA SER A 56 2.44 -6.66 2.09
C SER A 56 3.18 -6.92 3.40
N GLU A 57 2.79 -7.96 4.14
CA GLU A 57 3.46 -8.41 5.36
C GLU A 57 4.86 -8.96 5.06
N ASP A 58 5.00 -9.77 4.01
CA ASP A 58 6.29 -10.29 3.56
C ASP A 58 7.28 -9.19 3.20
N VAL A 59 6.81 -8.14 2.50
CA VAL A 59 7.63 -6.95 2.20
C VAL A 59 8.05 -6.23 3.47
N ALA A 60 7.16 -6.11 4.46
CA ALA A 60 7.50 -5.48 5.74
C ALA A 60 8.57 -6.27 6.50
N HIS A 61 8.43 -7.60 6.61
CA HIS A 61 9.43 -8.47 7.25
C HIS A 61 10.79 -8.41 6.55
N THR A 62 10.79 -8.50 5.21
CA THR A 62 12.03 -8.43 4.42
C THR A 62 12.78 -7.13 4.66
N ASN A 63 12.07 -5.99 4.70
CA ASN A 63 12.69 -4.69 4.95
C ASN A 63 13.22 -4.54 6.37
N ILE A 64 12.55 -5.12 7.37
CA ILE A 64 13.06 -5.16 8.75
C ILE A 64 14.40 -5.90 8.81
N ASP A 65 14.50 -7.04 8.13
CA ASP A 65 15.73 -7.83 8.10
C ASP A 65 16.86 -7.12 7.34
N LEU A 66 16.53 -6.42 6.24
CA LEU A 66 17.49 -5.56 5.55
C LEU A 66 18.03 -4.45 6.47
N VAL A 67 17.14 -3.75 7.19
CA VAL A 67 17.56 -2.69 8.13
C VAL A 67 18.45 -3.25 9.24
N ARG A 68 18.15 -4.44 9.76
CA ARG A 68 19.01 -5.12 10.74
C ARG A 68 20.41 -5.40 10.16
N GLY A 69 20.47 -5.94 8.94
CA GLY A 69 21.73 -6.20 8.24
C GLY A 69 22.56 -4.93 8.02
N TYR A 70 21.94 -3.85 7.54
CA TYR A 70 22.63 -2.56 7.37
C TYR A 70 23.18 -1.99 8.68
N LYS A 71 22.41 -2.08 9.78
CA LYS A 71 22.87 -1.61 11.09
C LYS A 71 24.04 -2.45 11.63
N ALA A 72 24.07 -3.75 11.36
CA ALA A 72 25.19 -4.60 11.76
C ALA A 72 26.48 -4.18 11.06
N LEU A 73 26.45 -4.02 9.73
CA LEU A 73 27.59 -3.56 8.94
C LEU A 73 28.08 -2.18 9.35
N GLN A 74 27.17 -1.28 9.74
CA GLN A 74 27.54 0.06 10.20
C GLN A 74 28.36 0.05 11.50
N ASN A 75 28.19 -0.96 12.36
CA ASN A 75 28.90 -1.08 13.63
C ASN A 75 30.24 -1.83 13.52
N GLU A 76 30.67 -2.20 12.31
CA GLU A 76 31.93 -2.90 12.05
C GLU A 76 33.12 -1.96 11.73
N PHE A 77 32.92 -0.64 11.76
CA PHE A 77 33.94 0.39 11.48
C PHE A 77 34.07 1.42 12.59
#